data_AF-A0A3N2NXY7-F1
#
_entry.id   AF-A0A3N2NXY7-F1
#
_cell.length_a   1.000
_cell.length_b   1.000
_cell.length_c   1.000
_cell.angle_alpha   90.00
_cell.angle_beta   90.00
_cell.angle_gamma   90.00
#
_symmetry.space_group_name_H-M   'P 1'
#
loop_
_entity.id
_entity.type
_entity.pdbx_description
1 polymer ?
#
loop_
_entity_poly.entity_id
_entity_poly.type
_entity_poly.pdbx_seq_one_letter_code
_entity_poly.pdbx_strand_id
1 'polypeptide(L)'
;MKCPVDTGRLRSAHREEVGVRLGQVYGFVVNDVEYAEYVHDGIGPHIIRPRRPGGVLRFETGGEVVFTTYVDHPGTRPQPWLREAMEEVAVPAGFRIVR
;
A
#
# COMPACT_ATOMS: atom_id res chain seq x y z
N MET A 1 3.39 3.99 15.24
CA MET A 1 2.68 3.01 14.38
C MET A 1 3.07 3.29 12.94
N LYS A 2 3.62 2.30 12.20
CA LYS A 2 4.26 2.48 10.88
C LYS A 2 3.31 2.69 9.70
N CYS A 3 2.04 2.29 9.84
CA CYS A 3 1.05 2.37 8.77
C CYS A 3 0.68 3.84 8.46
N PRO A 4 0.67 4.27 7.18
CA PRO A 4 0.19 5.59 6.79
C PRO A 4 -1.32 5.74 7.05
N VAL A 5 -1.75 6.99 7.24
CA VAL A 5 -3.12 7.31 7.66
C VAL A 5 -3.65 8.45 6.81
N ASP A 6 -4.71 8.16 6.07
CA ASP A 6 -5.58 9.16 5.43
C ASP A 6 -6.96 9.11 6.12
N THR A 7 -7.85 8.23 5.68
CA THR A 7 -9.17 7.98 6.33
C THR A 7 -9.10 6.98 7.49
N GLY A 8 -7.98 6.29 7.67
CA GLY A 8 -7.81 5.23 8.67
C GLY A 8 -8.21 3.82 8.22
N ARG A 9 -8.88 3.66 7.07
CA ARG A 9 -9.29 2.34 6.53
C ARG A 9 -8.13 1.35 6.41
N LEU A 10 -6.99 1.79 5.88
CA LEU A 10 -5.80 0.95 5.75
C LEU A 10 -5.33 0.43 7.11
N ARG A 11 -5.27 1.33 8.10
CA ARG A 11 -4.84 1.02 9.47
C ARG A 11 -5.80 0.05 10.17
N SER A 12 -7.10 0.21 9.98
CA SER A 12 -8.11 -0.64 10.63
C SER A 12 -8.25 -2.03 10.01
N ALA A 13 -7.73 -2.25 8.79
CA ALA A 13 -7.95 -3.48 8.03
C ALA A 13 -6.86 -4.56 8.22
N HIS A 14 -5.92 -4.36 9.14
CA HIS A 14 -4.93 -5.38 9.46
C HIS A 14 -5.59 -6.61 10.05
N ARG A 15 -5.20 -7.78 9.57
CA ARG A 15 -5.52 -9.06 10.21
C ARG A 15 -4.25 -9.79 10.58
N GLU A 16 -4.34 -10.54 11.66
CA GLU A 16 -3.27 -11.39 12.16
C GLU A 16 -3.68 -12.85 12.05
N GLU A 17 -2.71 -13.70 11.70
CA GLU A 17 -2.86 -15.15 11.73
C GLU A 17 -1.64 -15.72 12.44
N VAL A 18 -1.86 -16.51 13.50
CA VAL A 18 -0.80 -17.17 14.26
C VAL A 18 -1.06 -18.66 14.24
N GLY A 19 -0.02 -19.43 13.97
CA GLY A 19 -0.11 -20.88 13.90
C GLY A 19 1.13 -21.58 14.44
N VAL A 20 1.01 -22.89 14.62
CA VAL A 20 2.12 -23.76 15.01
C VAL A 20 2.29 -24.83 13.94
N ARG A 21 3.49 -24.96 13.39
CA ARG A 21 3.84 -25.98 12.40
C ARG A 21 5.18 -26.61 12.73
N LEU A 22 5.21 -27.94 12.79
CA LEU A 22 6.44 -28.72 13.10
C LEU A 22 7.14 -28.24 14.39
N GLY A 23 6.36 -27.87 15.42
CA GLY A 23 6.88 -27.37 16.69
C GLY A 23 7.37 -25.91 16.67
N GLN A 24 7.20 -25.19 15.55
CA GLN A 24 7.56 -23.77 15.43
C GLN A 24 6.32 -22.89 15.38
N VAL A 25 6.33 -21.78 16.11
CA VAL A 25 5.30 -20.73 16.02
C VAL A 25 5.61 -19.86 14.81
N TYR A 26 4.61 -19.60 13.97
CA TYR A 26 4.67 -18.62 12.89
C TYR A 26 3.52 -17.63 13.02
N GLY A 27 3.74 -16.40 12.56
CA GLY A 27 2.74 -15.34 12.56
C GLY A 27 2.78 -14.57 11.25
N PHE A 28 1.60 -14.22 10.74
CA PHE A 28 1.40 -13.36 9.58
C PHE A 28 0.58 -12.14 9.99
N VAL A 29 0.95 -10.99 9.43
CA VAL A 29 0.11 -9.79 9.45
C VAL A 29 -0.18 -9.42 8.01
N VAL A 30 -1.46 -9.37 7.66
CA VAL A 30 -1.93 -9.14 6.30
C VAL A 30 -2.84 -7.93 6.24
N ASN A 31 -2.99 -7.35 5.05
CA ASN A 31 -3.93 -6.28 4.76
C ASN A 31 -4.55 -6.50 3.38
N ASP A 32 -5.86 -6.71 3.35
CA ASP A 32 -6.59 -7.08 2.11
C ASP A 32 -7.32 -5.90 1.49
N VAL A 33 -6.97 -4.68 1.89
CA VAL A 33 -7.47 -3.51 1.19
C VAL A 33 -6.86 -3.50 -0.20
N GLU A 34 -7.69 -3.30 -1.23
CA GLU A 34 -7.30 -3.38 -2.65
C GLU A 34 -6.06 -2.54 -3.00
N TYR A 35 -5.84 -1.42 -2.31
CA TYR A 35 -4.71 -0.53 -2.54
C TYR A 35 -3.51 -0.76 -1.62
N ALA A 36 -3.54 -1.76 -0.73
CA ALA A 36 -2.49 -2.01 0.25
C ALA A 36 -1.15 -2.29 -0.42
N GLU A 37 -1.11 -3.17 -1.41
CA GLU A 37 0.10 -3.50 -2.17
C GLU A 37 0.75 -2.26 -2.79
N TYR A 38 -0.06 -1.41 -3.45
CA TYR A 38 0.42 -0.18 -4.09
C TYR A 38 1.01 0.84 -3.10
N VAL A 39 0.53 0.86 -1.86
CA VAL A 39 1.11 1.70 -0.80
C VAL A 39 2.38 1.04 -0.25
N HIS A 40 2.41 -0.30 -0.15
CA HIS A 40 3.51 -1.03 0.46
C HIS A 40 4.75 -1.02 -0.43
N ASP A 41 4.57 -1.44 -1.68
CA ASP A 41 5.64 -1.62 -2.67
C ASP A 41 5.79 -0.42 -3.61
N GLY A 42 4.84 0.51 -3.60
CA GLY A 42 4.82 1.65 -4.52
C GLY A 42 4.39 1.25 -5.93
N ILE A 43 4.33 2.24 -6.82
CA ILE A 43 4.03 2.03 -8.24
C ILE A 43 5.05 2.82 -9.06
N GLY A 44 5.58 2.22 -10.13
CA GLY A 44 6.45 2.91 -11.07
C GLY A 44 5.74 3.99 -11.92
N PRO A 45 6.50 4.75 -12.72
CA PRO A 45 5.94 5.71 -13.66
C PRO A 45 4.96 5.05 -14.65
N HIS A 46 3.81 5.68 -14.88
CA HIS A 46 2.79 5.14 -15.78
C HIS A 46 1.84 6.21 -16.31
N ILE A 47 1.23 5.94 -17.46
CA ILE A 47 0.24 6.84 -18.06
C ILE A 47 -1.15 6.48 -17.52
N ILE A 48 -1.84 7.47 -16.95
CA ILE A 48 -3.25 7.36 -16.58
C ILE A 48 -4.10 7.85 -17.75
N ARG A 49 -5.06 7.02 -18.17
CA ARG A 49 -5.98 7.33 -19.27
C ARG A 49 -7.45 7.27 -18.82
N PRO A 50 -8.35 8.05 -19.44
CA PRO A 50 -9.79 7.88 -19.31
C PRO A 50 -10.21 6.45 -19.61
N ARG A 51 -11.12 5.90 -18.80
CA ARG A 51 -11.62 4.53 -18.98
C ARG A 51 -12.54 4.38 -20.20
N ARG A 52 -13.23 5.45 -20.60
CA ARG A 52 -14.21 5.44 -21.70
C ARG A 52 -13.59 5.98 -22.99
N PRO A 53 -13.89 5.40 -24.17
CA PRO A 53 -13.47 5.94 -25.45
C PRO A 53 -13.94 7.39 -25.63
N GLY A 54 -13.04 8.27 -26.10
CA GLY A 54 -13.34 9.70 -26.26
C GLY A 54 -13.50 10.49 -24.96
N GLY A 55 -13.27 9.87 -23.80
CA GLY A 55 -13.32 10.56 -22.51
C GLY A 55 -12.12 11.50 -22.28
N VAL A 56 -12.28 12.41 -21.32
CA VAL A 56 -11.22 13.27 -20.80
C VAL A 56 -11.15 13.17 -19.28
N LEU A 57 -9.97 13.38 -18.72
CA LEU A 57 -9.74 13.57 -17.30
C LEU A 57 -10.01 15.04 -16.96
N ARG A 58 -10.60 15.29 -15.80
CA ARG A 58 -10.92 16.63 -15.30
C ARG A 58 -10.33 16.81 -13.91
N PHE A 59 -9.57 17.87 -13.72
CA PHE A 59 -8.95 18.24 -12.46
C PHE A 59 -9.38 19.65 -12.06
N GLU A 60 -9.66 19.85 -10.78
CA GLU A 60 -9.87 21.17 -10.20
C GLU A 60 -8.67 21.49 -9.29
N THR A 61 -7.99 22.60 -9.55
CA THR A 61 -6.83 23.01 -8.75
C THR A 61 -6.69 24.54 -8.76
N GLY A 62 -6.42 25.14 -7.60
CA GLY A 62 -6.24 26.60 -7.50
C GLY A 62 -7.43 27.45 -7.97
N GLY A 63 -8.65 26.89 -8.05
CA GLY A 63 -9.84 27.57 -8.60
C GLY A 63 -9.99 27.44 -10.12
N GLU A 64 -9.04 26.80 -10.80
CA GLU A 64 -9.10 26.51 -12.23
C GLU A 64 -9.49 25.06 -12.51
N VAL A 65 -10.08 24.83 -13.68
CA VAL A 65 -10.46 23.50 -14.17
C VAL A 65 -9.59 23.14 -15.37
N VAL A 66 -8.86 22.03 -15.25
CA VAL A 66 -7.96 21.53 -16.29
C VAL A 66 -8.52 20.23 -16.87
N PHE A 67 -8.51 20.12 -18.19
CA PHE A 67 -8.90 18.92 -18.92
C PHE A 67 -7.70 18.34 -19.68
N THR A 68 -7.55 17.02 -19.67
CA THR A 68 -6.51 16.32 -20.41
C THR A 68 -6.97 14.94 -20.86
N THR A 69 -6.39 14.42 -21.94
CA THR A 69 -6.63 13.05 -22.41
C THR A 69 -5.74 12.01 -21.72
N TYR A 70 -4.70 12.44 -21.00
CA TYR A 70 -3.84 11.57 -20.20
C TYR A 70 -3.08 12.32 -19.11
N VAL A 71 -2.54 11.59 -18.14
CA VAL A 71 -1.56 12.08 -17.16
C VAL A 71 -0.34 11.17 -17.21
N ASP A 72 0.86 11.74 -17.33
CA ASP A 72 2.12 11.02 -17.15
C ASP A 72 2.46 11.02 -15.64
N HIS A 73 2.06 9.96 -14.95
CA HIS A 73 2.20 9.87 -13.50
C HIS A 73 3.61 9.37 -13.17
N PRO A 74 4.39 10.09 -12.34
CA PRO A 74 5.78 9.72 -12.02
C PRO A 74 5.90 8.44 -11.19
N GLY A 75 4.77 7.93 -10.69
CA GLY A 75 4.69 6.80 -9.78
C GLY A 75 4.50 7.26 -8.33
N THR A 76 4.35 6.28 -7.44
CA THR A 76 4.24 6.49 -5.99
C THR A 76 5.41 5.77 -5.31
N ARG A 77 6.07 6.44 -4.37
CA ARG A 77 7.16 5.83 -3.61
C ARG A 77 6.60 4.77 -2.63
N PRO A 78 7.31 3.64 -2.43
CA PRO A 78 6.92 2.64 -1.45
C PRO A 78 6.89 3.21 -0.03
N GLN A 79 5.92 2.75 0.76
CA GLN A 79 5.87 2.91 2.21
C GLN A 79 5.72 1.51 2.82
N PRO A 80 6.81 0.75 3.03
CA PRO A 80 6.74 -0.69 3.32
C PRO A 80 6.36 -1.01 4.78
N TRP A 81 5.21 -0.52 5.25
CA TRP A 81 4.89 -0.45 6.68
C TRP A 81 4.79 -1.82 7.38
N LEU A 82 4.30 -2.87 6.70
CA LEU A 82 4.23 -4.22 7.27
C LEU A 82 5.63 -4.80 7.50
N ARG A 83 6.55 -4.56 6.56
CA ARG A 83 7.93 -5.01 6.63
C ARG A 83 8.64 -4.28 7.76
N GLU A 84 8.54 -2.96 7.80
CA GLU A 84 9.15 -2.16 8.86
C GLU A 84 8.64 -2.55 10.24
N ALA A 85 7.31 -2.76 10.39
CA ALA A 85 6.73 -3.18 11.66
C ALA A 85 7.17 -4.59 12.07
N MET A 86 7.25 -5.52 11.09
CA MET A 86 7.77 -6.87 11.34
C MET A 86 9.24 -6.84 11.75
N GLU A 87 10.09 -6.07 11.07
CA GLU A 87 11.50 -5.93 11.39
C GLU A 87 11.70 -5.32 12.79
N GLU A 88 10.88 -4.33 13.15
CA GLU A 88 10.92 -3.67 14.47
C GLU A 88 10.58 -4.62 15.63
N VAL A 89 9.65 -5.57 15.43
CA VAL A 89 9.17 -6.47 16.49
C VAL A 89 9.84 -7.84 16.46
N ALA A 90 9.93 -8.46 15.28
CA ALA A 90 10.39 -9.84 15.12
C ALA A 90 11.89 -9.97 15.42
N VAL A 91 12.71 -9.02 14.97
CA VAL A 91 14.17 -9.09 15.14
C VAL A 91 14.55 -9.02 16.63
N PRO A 92 14.08 -8.04 17.43
CA PRO A 92 14.40 -8.00 18.86
C PRO A 92 13.82 -9.20 19.65
N ALA A 93 12.69 -9.75 19.21
CA ALA A 93 12.07 -10.91 19.85
C ALA A 93 12.73 -12.25 19.46
N GLY A 94 13.78 -12.24 18.64
CA GLY A 94 14.53 -13.44 18.25
C GLY A 94 13.84 -14.29 17.17
N PHE A 95 12.80 -13.76 16.52
CA PHE A 95 12.16 -14.44 15.40
C PHE A 95 13.00 -14.28 14.13
N ARG A 96 13.07 -15.36 13.35
CA ARG A 96 13.66 -15.33 12.01
C ARG A 96 12.60 -14.87 11.01
N ILE A 97 12.85 -13.75 10.36
CA ILE A 97 12.01 -13.26 9.25
C ILE A 97 12.21 -14.17 8.03
N VAL A 98 11.10 -14.67 7.49
CA VAL A 98 11.06 -15.42 6.24
C VAL A 98 10.34 -14.59 5.19
N ARG A 99 10.93 -14.46 4.01
CA ARG A 99 10.36 -13.74 2.86
C ARG A 99 9.55 -14.68 1.99
#